data_AF-A0A6B3B3F6-F1
#
_entry.id   AF-A0A6B3B3F6-F1
#
_cell.length_a   1.000
_cell.length_b   1.000
_cell.length_c   1.000
_cell.angle_alpha   90.00
_cell.angle_beta   90.00
_cell.angle_gamma   90.00
#
_symmetry.space_group_name_H-M   'P 1'
#
loop_
_entity.id
_entity.type
_entity.pdbx_description
1 polymer ?
#
loop_
_entity_poly.entity_id
_entity_poly.type
_entity_poly.pdbx_seq_one_letter_code
_entity_poly.pdbx_strand_id
1 'polypeptide(L)'
;MSTAHDPATGERARLAGLISDAMDGQLAAADILTARSTLTELGVTSLAFLRLADTLEEEYGIELDLADPAFYQESIDSLAARLVRG
;
A
#
# COMPACT_ATOMS: atom_id res chain seq x y z
N MET A 1 -22.19 9.84 -17.78
CA MET A 1 -21.75 10.01 -16.39
C MET A 1 -20.34 9.45 -16.33
N SER A 2 -19.35 10.31 -16.58
CA SER A 2 -17.93 9.94 -16.70
C SER A 2 -17.33 9.81 -15.31
N THR A 3 -17.27 8.59 -14.77
CA THR A 3 -16.23 8.30 -13.79
C THR A 3 -15.00 7.93 -14.60
N ALA A 4 -14.20 8.94 -14.95
CA ALA A 4 -12.77 8.71 -15.07
C ALA A 4 -12.39 8.07 -13.73
N HIS A 5 -12.20 6.75 -13.73
CA HIS A 5 -11.63 6.06 -12.59
C HIS A 5 -10.26 6.71 -12.46
N ASP A 6 -10.10 7.58 -11.49
CA ASP A 6 -8.82 8.23 -11.25
C ASP A 6 -7.80 7.09 -11.12
N PRO A 7 -6.74 7.04 -11.94
CA PRO A 7 -5.81 5.92 -11.92
C PRO A 7 -5.24 5.71 -10.51
N ALA A 8 -5.15 6.77 -9.70
CA ALA A 8 -4.77 6.66 -8.30
C ALA A 8 -5.77 5.85 -7.47
N THR A 9 -7.07 5.86 -7.79
CA THR A 9 -8.09 5.04 -7.07
C THR A 9 -7.93 3.55 -7.39
N GLY A 10 -7.55 3.21 -8.62
CA GLY A 10 -7.32 1.82 -9.04
C GLY A 10 -6.09 1.23 -8.38
N GLU A 11 -4.97 1.95 -8.44
CA GLU A 11 -3.73 1.55 -7.76
C GLU A 11 -3.90 1.50 -6.24
N ARG A 12 -4.68 2.42 -5.66
CA ARG A 12 -5.00 2.40 -4.24
C ARG A 12 -5.79 1.14 -3.84
N ALA A 13 -6.74 0.69 -4.66
CA ALA A 13 -7.47 -0.55 -4.43
C ALA A 13 -6.58 -1.79 -4.56
N ARG A 14 -5.67 -1.79 -5.54
CA ARG A 14 -4.70 -2.88 -5.72
C ARG A 14 -3.74 -2.94 -4.54
N LEU A 15 -3.16 -1.82 -4.14
CA LEU A 15 -2.27 -1.70 -2.99
C LEU A 15 -2.96 -2.13 -1.70
N ALA A 16 -4.22 -1.77 -1.49
CA ALA A 16 -4.98 -2.23 -0.33
C ALA A 16 -5.15 -3.76 -0.29
N GLY A 17 -5.29 -4.39 -1.46
CA GLY A 17 -5.26 -5.86 -1.60
C GLY A 17 -3.91 -6.45 -1.19
N LEU A 18 -2.81 -5.84 -1.63
CA LEU A 18 -1.45 -6.28 -1.28
C LEU A 18 -1.17 -6.14 0.22
N ILE A 19 -1.58 -5.03 0.84
CA ILE A 19 -1.45 -4.81 2.28
C ILE A 19 -2.29 -5.85 3.06
N SER A 20 -3.52 -6.12 2.60
CA SER A 20 -4.39 -7.14 3.20
C SER A 20 -3.74 -8.52 3.14
N ASP A 21 -3.13 -8.88 2.02
CA ASP A 21 -2.46 -10.18 1.83
C ASP A 21 -1.19 -10.28 2.68
N ALA A 22 -0.37 -9.22 2.70
CA ALA A 22 0.82 -9.14 3.54
C ALA A 22 0.51 -9.24 5.04
N MET A 23 -0.68 -8.79 5.44
CA MET A 23 -1.24 -8.91 6.79
C MET A 23 -1.95 -10.25 7.04
N ASP A 24 -1.78 -11.26 6.19
CA ASP A 24 -2.45 -12.58 6.29
C ASP A 24 -4.00 -12.45 6.38
N GLY A 25 -4.57 -11.41 5.77
CA GLY A 25 -6.00 -11.13 5.80
C GLY A 25 -6.53 -10.59 7.14
N GLN A 26 -5.66 -10.21 8.08
CA GLN A 26 -6.07 -9.63 9.37
C GLN A 26 -6.83 -8.31 9.23
N LEU A 27 -6.61 -7.59 8.13
CA LEU A 27 -7.29 -6.34 7.82
C LEU A 27 -7.81 -6.40 6.38
N ALA A 28 -9.10 -6.12 6.17
CA ALA A 28 -9.69 -6.21 4.84
C ALA A 28 -9.26 -5.03 3.97
N ALA A 29 -9.05 -5.29 2.66
CA ALA A 29 -8.73 -4.25 1.68
C ALA A 29 -9.75 -3.09 1.68
N ALA A 30 -11.03 -3.36 1.96
CA ALA A 30 -12.06 -2.32 2.08
C ALA A 30 -11.81 -1.40 3.28
N ASP A 31 -11.45 -1.95 4.44
CA ASP A 31 -11.13 -1.17 5.63
C ASP A 31 -9.86 -0.34 5.41
N ILE A 32 -8.86 -0.95 4.79
CA ILE A 32 -7.60 -0.31 4.38
C ILE A 32 -7.87 0.88 3.44
N LEU A 33 -8.77 0.71 2.47
CA LEU A 33 -9.20 1.79 1.58
C LEU A 33 -9.92 2.91 2.31
N THR A 34 -10.72 2.60 3.32
CA THR A 34 -11.39 3.65 4.12
C THR A 34 -10.45 4.34 5.12
N ALA A 35 -9.32 3.69 5.44
CA ALA A 35 -8.31 4.27 6.30
C ALA A 35 -7.64 5.47 5.61
N ARG A 36 -7.50 6.56 6.37
CA ARG A 36 -6.72 7.76 6.00
C ARG A 36 -5.43 7.86 6.81
N SER A 37 -5.07 6.76 7.44
CA SER A 37 -3.95 6.65 8.36
C SER A 37 -2.75 6.02 7.66
N THR A 38 -1.58 6.20 8.27
CA THR A 38 -0.32 5.62 7.81
C THR A 38 -0.30 4.10 7.99
N LEU A 39 0.63 3.42 7.32
CA LEU A 39 0.83 1.98 7.49
C LEU A 39 1.13 1.59 8.95
N THR A 40 1.89 2.41 9.69
CA THR A 40 2.12 2.21 11.12
C THR A 40 0.83 2.29 11.95
N GLU A 41 -0.04 3.25 11.64
CA GLU A 41 -1.31 3.46 12.36
C GLU A 41 -2.35 2.37 12.06
N LEU A 42 -2.27 1.76 10.87
CA LEU A 42 -3.02 0.56 10.51
C LEU A 42 -2.54 -0.68 11.28
N GLY A 43 -1.44 -0.58 12.03
CA GLY A 43 -0.84 -1.68 12.76
C GLY A 43 -0.11 -2.67 11.84
N VAL A 44 0.34 -2.21 10.67
CA VAL A 44 1.12 -3.06 9.76
C VAL A 44 2.40 -3.47 10.48
N THR A 45 2.54 -4.78 10.70
CA THR A 45 3.71 -5.33 11.39
C THR A 45 4.95 -5.22 10.51
N SER A 46 6.15 -5.20 11.11
CA SER A 46 7.40 -5.20 10.32
C SER A 46 7.50 -6.36 9.33
N LEU A 47 6.89 -7.52 9.64
CA LEU A 47 6.86 -8.68 8.74
C LEU A 47 5.93 -8.44 7.55
N ALA A 48 4.72 -7.92 7.80
CA ALA A 48 3.80 -7.56 6.73
C ALA A 48 4.40 -6.46 5.84
N PHE A 49 5.14 -5.52 6.43
CA PHE A 49 5.90 -4.52 5.70
C PHE A 49 6.97 -5.12 4.77
N LEU A 50 7.76 -6.08 5.27
CA LEU A 50 8.78 -6.76 4.49
C LEU A 50 8.16 -7.56 3.32
N ARG A 51 7.07 -8.29 3.57
CA ARG A 51 6.33 -9.01 2.53
C ARG A 51 5.75 -8.07 1.48
N LEU A 52 5.18 -6.94 1.92
CA LEU A 52 4.65 -5.92 1.02
C LEU A 52 5.76 -5.33 0.14
N ALA A 53 6.92 -5.00 0.72
CA ALA A 53 8.07 -4.49 -0.01
C ALA A 53 8.55 -5.49 -1.08
N ASP A 54 8.72 -6.75 -0.69
CA ASP A 54 9.10 -7.85 -1.59
C ASP A 54 8.11 -7.97 -2.76
N THR A 55 6.80 -7.97 -2.47
CA THR A 55 5.76 -8.05 -3.49
C THR A 55 5.75 -6.83 -4.42
N LEU A 56 5.98 -5.62 -3.89
CA LEU A 56 6.02 -4.40 -4.69
C LEU A 56 7.27 -4.33 -5.59
N GLU A 57 8.39 -4.85 -5.11
CA GLU A 57 9.62 -5.00 -5.89
C GLU A 57 9.42 -6.03 -7.01
N GLU A 58 8.83 -7.19 -6.73
CA GLU A 58 8.56 -8.22 -7.72
C GLU A 58 7.50 -7.81 -8.76
N GLU A 59 6.40 -7.17 -8.34
CA GLU A 59 5.30 -6.81 -9.25
C GLU A 59 5.54 -5.50 -10.02
N TYR A 60 6.20 -4.52 -9.41
CA TYR A 60 6.33 -3.16 -9.96
C TYR A 60 7.77 -2.69 -10.11
N GLY A 61 8.76 -3.45 -9.64
CA GLY A 61 10.16 -3.02 -9.65
C GLY A 61 10.45 -1.85 -8.70
N ILE A 62 9.61 -1.64 -7.69
CA ILE A 62 9.79 -0.58 -6.70
C ILE A 62 10.57 -1.12 -5.51
N GLU A 63 11.82 -0.69 -5.38
CA GLU A 63 12.63 -0.96 -4.19
C GLU A 63 12.18 -0.05 -3.03
N LEU A 64 11.81 -0.66 -1.91
CA LEU A 64 11.39 0.06 -0.71
C LEU A 64 12.44 -0.12 0.38
N ASP A 65 12.98 1.00 0.87
CA ASP A 65 13.97 0.97 1.94
C ASP A 65 13.26 0.80 3.31
N LEU A 66 13.34 -0.41 3.86
CA LEU A 66 12.80 -0.75 5.18
C LEU A 66 13.57 -0.07 6.33
N ALA A 67 14.77 0.45 6.07
CA ALA A 67 15.53 1.25 7.03
C ALA A 67 15.07 2.72 7.03
N ASP A 68 14.28 3.14 6.02
CA ASP A 68 13.78 4.50 5.93
C ASP A 68 12.53 4.71 6.81
N PRO A 69 12.58 5.60 7.81
CA PRO A 69 11.46 5.85 8.70
C PRO A 69 10.28 6.54 8.01
N ALA A 70 10.49 7.22 6.88
CA ALA A 70 9.40 7.86 6.14
C ALA A 70 8.48 6.81 5.52
N PHE A 71 8.99 5.62 5.21
CA PHE A 71 8.18 4.52 4.70
C PHE A 71 7.13 4.02 5.71
N TYR A 72 7.48 3.96 7.00
CA TYR A 72 6.51 3.60 8.06
C TYR A 72 5.41 4.66 8.23
N GLN A 73 5.73 5.92 7.91
CA GLN A 73 4.81 7.06 7.94
C GLN A 73 4.12 7.28 6.58
N GLU A 74 4.38 6.42 5.60
CA GLU A 74 3.81 6.53 4.28
C GLU A 74 2.31 6.18 4.35
N SER A 75 1.50 6.99 3.68
CA SER A 75 0.08 6.72 3.50
C SER A 75 -0.13 5.92 2.22
N ILE A 76 -1.21 5.14 2.18
CA ILE A 76 -1.60 4.34 1.02
C ILE A 76 -1.74 5.22 -0.23
N ASP A 77 -2.26 6.43 -0.07
CA ASP A 77 -2.37 7.42 -1.14
C ASP A 77 -1.00 7.83 -1.73
N SER A 78 0.00 8.05 -0.88
CA SER A 78 1.37 8.40 -1.33
C SER A 78 2.04 7.22 -2.05
N LEU A 79 1.85 6.01 -1.53
CA LEU A 79 2.40 4.79 -2.12
C LEU A 79 1.69 4.46 -3.46
N ALA A 80 0.37 4.59 -3.52
CA ALA A 80 -0.39 4.46 -4.77
C ALA A 80 0.04 5.51 -5.82
N ALA A 81 0.28 6.75 -5.40
CA ALA A 81 0.82 7.77 -6.29
C ALA A 81 2.23 7.45 -6.81
N ARG A 82 3.04 6.68 -6.04
CA ARG A 82 4.33 6.15 -6.49
C ARG A 82 4.14 5.09 -7.57
N LEU A 83 3.18 4.17 -7.38
CA LEU A 83 2.84 3.12 -8.35
C LEU A 83 2.38 3.67 -9.70
N VAL A 84 1.66 4.79 -9.71
CA VAL A 84 1.23 5.45 -10.97
C VAL A 84 2.41 6.12 -11.71
N ARG A 85 3.51 6.43 -11.02
CA ARG A 85 4.66 7.18 -11.57
C ARG A 85 5.87 6.30 -11.93
N GLY A 86 5.94 5.08 -11.41
CA GLY A 86 6.96 4.07 -11.71
C GLY A 86 6.60 3.29 -12.97
#